data_AF-L8IZA6-F1
#
_entry.id   AF-L8IZA6-F1
#
_cell.length_a   1.000
_cell.length_b   1.000
_cell.length_c   1.000
_cell.angle_alpha   90.00
_cell.angle_beta   90.00
_cell.angle_gamma   90.00
#
_symmetry.space_group_name_H-M   'P 1'
#
loop_
_entity.id
_entity.type
_entity.pdbx_description
1 polymer ?
#
loop_
_entity_poly.entity_id
_entity_poly.type
_entity_poly.pdbx_seq_one_letter_code
_entity_poly.pdbx_strand_id
1 'polypeptide(L)'
;MAAELEGSKCLSGLLSGLAQDTFYGHPGITEELLRSQLYPEVSLEEFRPFLAKMKGILKSIASADMDFNQLEAFLTAQTKKQGGITSEQAAVISKFWKSHKTKIRESLMNQSCWDRGLRSLSWRVDGKSQSRHSAQIHTPVAIMELEIGKSGQVS
;
A
#
# COMPACT_ATOMS: atom_id res chain seq x y z
N MET A 1 -27.68 2.33 -16.98
CA MET A 1 -27.73 1.46 -15.78
C MET A 1 -26.64 1.72 -14.75
N ALA A 2 -25.59 2.52 -15.01
CA ALA A 2 -24.56 2.84 -14.00
C ALA A 2 -24.96 3.92 -12.96
N ALA A 3 -26.12 4.57 -13.14
CA ALA A 3 -26.57 5.67 -12.28
C ALA A 3 -27.19 5.22 -10.95
N GLU A 4 -27.51 3.93 -10.80
CA GLU A 4 -28.17 3.39 -9.59
C GLU A 4 -27.18 2.78 -8.58
N LEU A 5 -25.87 2.76 -8.89
CA LEU A 5 -24.81 2.36 -7.92
C LEU A 5 -24.48 3.48 -6.89
N GLU A 6 -25.14 4.64 -6.98
CA GLU A 6 -24.85 5.89 -6.26
C GLU A 6 -25.43 5.94 -4.83
N GLY A 7 -25.46 4.82 -4.13
CA GLY A 7 -25.64 4.87 -2.68
C GLY A 7 -24.37 5.40 -2.03
N SER A 8 -24.33 6.66 -1.57
CA SER A 8 -23.18 7.22 -0.82
C SER A 8 -22.69 6.28 0.31
N LYS A 9 -23.64 5.57 0.95
CA LYS A 9 -23.37 4.51 1.94
C LYS A 9 -22.74 3.25 1.33
N CYS A 10 -23.26 2.78 0.19
CA CYS A 10 -22.74 1.60 -0.51
C CYS A 10 -21.30 1.84 -0.99
N LEU A 11 -21.02 3.01 -1.57
CA LEU A 11 -19.69 3.38 -2.01
C LEU A 11 -18.71 3.52 -0.83
N SER A 12 -19.13 4.14 0.28
CA SER A 12 -18.29 4.20 1.49
C SER A 12 -17.99 2.81 2.05
N GLY A 13 -18.97 1.90 2.03
CA GLY A 13 -18.79 0.49 2.40
C GLY A 13 -17.80 -0.21 1.48
N LEU A 14 -17.90 0.03 0.17
CA LEU A 14 -16.99 -0.53 -0.83
C LEU A 14 -15.55 -0.08 -0.61
N LEU A 15 -15.32 1.23 -0.43
CA LEU A 15 -13.99 1.78 -0.19
C LEU A 15 -13.37 1.22 1.10
N SER A 16 -14.20 1.03 2.13
CA SER A 16 -13.76 0.45 3.40
C SER A 16 -13.36 -1.03 3.23
N GLY A 17 -14.17 -1.80 2.50
CA GLY A 17 -13.85 -3.19 2.17
C GLY A 17 -12.58 -3.33 1.33
N LEU A 18 -12.43 -2.47 0.32
CA LEU A 18 -11.21 -2.41 -0.50
C LEU A 18 -9.97 -2.06 0.30
N ALA A 19 -10.08 -1.14 1.26
CA ALA A 19 -8.96 -0.79 2.13
C ALA A 19 -8.57 -1.93 3.08
N GLN A 20 -9.55 -2.67 3.58
CA GLN A 20 -9.34 -3.88 4.39
C GLN A 20 -8.65 -5.01 3.63
N ASP A 21 -9.06 -5.28 2.39
CA ASP A 21 -8.39 -6.22 1.49
C ASP A 21 -6.97 -5.75 1.13
N THR A 22 -6.83 -4.50 0.69
CA THR A 22 -5.60 -4.02 0.03
C THR A 22 -4.54 -3.50 1.01
N PHE A 23 -4.94 -2.84 2.11
CA PHE A 23 -4.02 -2.16 3.02
C PHE A 23 -3.92 -2.82 4.38
N TYR A 24 -5.00 -3.40 4.91
CA TYR A 24 -4.99 -4.04 6.23
C TYR A 24 -4.74 -5.56 6.17
N GLY A 25 -4.78 -6.17 4.98
CA GLY A 25 -4.43 -7.57 4.78
C GLY A 25 -5.42 -8.53 5.41
N HIS A 26 -6.70 -8.15 5.51
CA HIS A 26 -7.75 -9.05 5.98
C HIS A 26 -8.28 -9.91 4.82
N PRO A 27 -7.96 -11.22 4.76
CA PRO A 27 -8.36 -12.10 3.66
C PRO A 27 -9.85 -12.44 3.63
N GLY A 28 -10.62 -11.96 4.62
CA GLY A 28 -12.05 -12.26 4.75
C GLY A 28 -12.97 -11.43 3.85
N ILE A 29 -12.45 -10.42 3.14
CA ILE A 29 -13.27 -9.58 2.27
C ILE A 29 -13.09 -10.03 0.83
N THR A 30 -13.99 -10.90 0.38
CA THR A 30 -14.05 -11.34 -1.01
C THR A 30 -14.89 -10.38 -1.87
N GLU A 31 -14.59 -10.31 -3.16
CA GLU A 31 -15.36 -9.53 -4.13
C GLU A 31 -16.84 -9.93 -4.14
N GLU A 32 -17.11 -11.22 -3.95
CA GLU A 32 -18.45 -11.81 -3.86
C GLU A 32 -19.23 -11.30 -2.64
N LEU A 33 -18.55 -11.20 -1.49
CA LEU A 33 -19.14 -10.66 -0.26
C LEU A 33 -19.45 -9.17 -0.39
N LEU A 34 -18.53 -8.39 -0.98
CA LEU A 34 -18.76 -6.96 -1.24
C LEU A 34 -19.93 -6.75 -2.20
N ARG A 35 -20.04 -7.56 -3.26
CA ARG A 35 -21.18 -7.51 -4.18
C ARG A 35 -22.47 -7.85 -3.46
N SER A 36 -22.52 -8.98 -2.75
CA SER A 36 -23.73 -9.45 -2.08
C SER A 36 -24.25 -8.48 -1.01
N GLN A 37 -23.37 -7.72 -0.36
CA GLN A 37 -23.73 -6.80 0.73
C GLN A 37 -24.07 -5.39 0.22
N LEU A 38 -23.41 -4.92 -0.84
CA LEU A 38 -23.49 -3.50 -1.26
C LEU A 38 -24.27 -3.31 -2.57
N TYR A 39 -24.22 -4.30 -3.46
CA TYR A 39 -24.79 -4.24 -4.81
C TYR A 39 -25.39 -5.59 -5.22
N PRO A 40 -26.42 -6.09 -4.50
CA PRO A 40 -27.04 -7.39 -4.80
C PRO A 40 -27.70 -7.42 -6.18
N GLU A 41 -28.06 -6.25 -6.70
CA GLU A 41 -28.74 -6.06 -8.00
C GLU A 41 -27.78 -6.08 -9.20
N VAL A 42 -26.47 -6.02 -8.97
CA VAL A 42 -25.46 -5.91 -10.04
C VAL A 42 -24.80 -7.27 -10.28
N SER A 43 -24.68 -7.65 -11.55
CA SER A 43 -23.98 -8.87 -11.98
C SER A 43 -22.49 -8.80 -11.64
N LEU A 44 -21.88 -9.95 -11.31
CA LEU A 44 -20.47 -9.99 -10.92
C LEU A 44 -19.53 -9.50 -12.06
N GLU A 45 -19.93 -9.73 -13.30
CA GLU A 45 -19.20 -9.25 -14.49
C GLU A 45 -19.21 -7.72 -14.64
N GLU A 46 -20.31 -7.06 -14.26
CA GLU A 46 -20.42 -5.59 -14.29
C GLU A 46 -19.77 -4.94 -13.08
N PHE A 47 -19.76 -5.65 -11.94
CA PHE A 47 -19.18 -5.17 -10.70
C PHE A 47 -17.63 -5.18 -10.72
N ARG A 48 -17.01 -6.18 -11.34
CA ARG A 48 -15.54 -6.29 -11.45
C ARG A 48 -14.84 -5.05 -12.03
N PRO A 49 -15.23 -4.50 -13.19
CA PRO A 49 -14.57 -3.32 -13.75
C PRO A 49 -14.77 -2.07 -12.87
N PHE A 50 -15.92 -1.95 -12.21
CA PHE A 50 -16.17 -0.87 -11.25
C PHE A 50 -15.28 -0.99 -10.01
N LEU A 51 -15.18 -2.20 -9.44
CA LEU A 51 -14.31 -2.50 -8.30
C LEU A 51 -12.84 -2.25 -8.65
N ALA A 52 -12.38 -2.72 -9.81
CA ALA A 52 -11.02 -2.51 -10.29
C ALA A 52 -10.70 -1.02 -10.45
N LYS A 53 -11.64 -0.22 -10.97
CA LYS A 53 -11.51 1.24 -11.08
C LYS A 53 -11.37 1.90 -9.71
N MET A 54 -12.22 1.57 -8.75
CA MET A 54 -12.17 2.14 -7.39
C MET A 54 -10.91 1.71 -6.64
N LYS A 55 -10.50 0.44 -6.77
CA LYS A 55 -9.24 -0.08 -6.22
C LYS A 55 -8.04 0.64 -6.83
N GLY A 56 -8.04 0.88 -8.14
CA GLY A 56 -7.00 1.64 -8.84
C GLY A 56 -6.86 3.07 -8.33
N ILE A 57 -7.99 3.77 -8.11
CA ILE A 57 -8.01 5.11 -7.54
C ILE A 57 -7.42 5.10 -6.12
N LEU A 58 -7.90 4.22 -5.24
CA LEU A 58 -7.39 4.10 -3.87
C LEU A 58 -5.90 3.78 -3.82
N LYS A 59 -5.44 2.85 -4.66
CA LYS A 59 -4.02 2.49 -4.76
C LYS A 59 -3.17 3.68 -5.22
N SER A 60 -3.63 4.45 -6.22
CA SER A 60 -2.90 5.62 -6.70
C SER A 60 -2.79 6.72 -5.64
N ILE A 61 -3.86 6.95 -4.87
CA ILE A 61 -3.87 7.94 -3.78
C ILE A 61 -2.90 7.50 -2.68
N ALA A 62 -2.96 6.22 -2.29
CA ALA A 62 -2.13 5.67 -1.24
C ALA A 62 -0.65 5.56 -1.61
N SER A 63 -0.33 5.13 -2.83
CA SER A 63 1.05 4.99 -3.30
C SER A 63 1.76 6.33 -3.43
N ALA A 64 1.02 7.40 -3.74
CA ALA A 64 1.56 8.75 -3.83
C ALA A 64 1.49 9.52 -2.50
N ASP A 65 0.96 8.91 -1.42
CA ASP A 65 0.78 9.53 -0.10
C ASP A 65 0.07 10.91 -0.17
N MET A 66 -0.88 11.05 -1.10
CA MET A 66 -1.41 12.35 -1.50
C MET A 66 -1.97 13.15 -0.31
N ASP A 67 -1.63 14.44 -0.24
CA ASP A 67 -2.27 15.39 0.68
C ASP A 67 -3.66 15.85 0.16
N PHE A 68 -4.39 16.63 0.95
CA PHE A 68 -5.76 17.03 0.60
C PHE A 68 -5.84 17.87 -0.67
N ASN A 69 -4.88 18.76 -0.90
CA ASN A 69 -4.87 19.60 -2.10
C ASN A 69 -4.60 18.73 -3.34
N GLN A 70 -3.65 17.80 -3.23
CA GLN A 70 -3.34 16.84 -4.30
C GLN A 70 -4.51 15.90 -4.58
N LEU A 71 -5.19 15.41 -3.54
CA LEU A 71 -6.37 14.56 -3.68
C LEU A 71 -7.50 15.30 -4.40
N GLU A 72 -7.82 16.53 -4.01
CA GLU A 72 -8.89 17.30 -4.66
C GLU A 72 -8.57 17.58 -6.14
N ALA A 73 -7.33 17.91 -6.45
CA ALA A 73 -6.88 18.06 -7.84
C ALA A 73 -6.99 16.75 -8.63
N PHE A 74 -6.58 15.63 -8.03
CA PHE A 74 -6.66 14.30 -8.64
C PHE A 74 -8.10 13.89 -8.90
N LEU A 75 -9.00 14.05 -7.93
CA LEU A 75 -10.41 13.73 -8.08
C LEU A 75 -11.09 14.64 -9.11
N THR A 76 -10.73 15.93 -9.15
CA THR A 76 -11.19 16.86 -10.19
C THR A 76 -10.73 16.43 -11.59
N ALA A 77 -9.52 15.88 -11.72
CA ALA A 77 -9.06 15.32 -12.99
C ALA A 77 -9.81 14.02 -13.34
N GLN A 78 -10.17 13.20 -12.35
CA GLN A 78 -10.94 11.97 -12.55
C GLN A 78 -12.40 12.24 -12.92
N THR A 79 -13.01 13.33 -12.46
CA THR A 79 -14.37 13.72 -12.86
C THR A 79 -14.43 14.29 -14.28
N LYS A 80 -13.34 14.88 -14.76
CA LYS A 80 -13.22 15.42 -16.13
C LYS A 80 -12.92 14.37 -17.19
N LYS A 81 -12.48 13.16 -16.80
CA LYS A 81 -12.21 12.07 -17.74
C LYS A 81 -13.52 11.44 -18.25
N GLN A 82 -13.60 11.16 -19.55
CA GLN A 82 -14.71 10.38 -20.12
C GLN A 82 -14.72 8.97 -19.48
N GLY A 83 -15.87 8.55 -18.94
CA GLY A 83 -15.97 7.33 -18.15
C GLY A 83 -15.30 7.42 -16.77
N GLY A 84 -15.05 8.64 -16.29
CA GLY A 84 -14.50 8.98 -14.98
C GLY A 84 -15.47 8.77 -13.81
N ILE A 85 -15.14 9.29 -12.63
CA ILE A 85 -16.02 9.21 -11.45
C ILE A 85 -16.99 10.40 -11.42
N THR A 86 -18.14 10.26 -10.75
CA THR A 86 -19.07 11.38 -10.56
C THR A 86 -18.57 12.31 -9.45
N SER A 87 -19.10 13.55 -9.41
CA SER A 87 -18.77 14.51 -8.33
C SER A 87 -19.17 13.97 -6.95
N GLU A 88 -20.27 13.22 -6.87
CA GLU A 88 -20.72 12.60 -5.63
C GLU A 88 -19.75 11.49 -5.17
N GLN A 89 -19.30 10.64 -6.10
CA GLN A 89 -18.26 9.65 -5.82
C GLN A 89 -16.96 10.30 -5.32
N ALA A 90 -16.54 11.39 -5.96
CA ALA A 90 -15.37 12.14 -5.54
C ALA A 90 -15.51 12.68 -4.10
N ALA A 91 -16.67 13.22 -3.73
CA ALA A 91 -16.92 13.70 -2.38
C ALA A 91 -16.83 12.57 -1.32
N VAL A 92 -17.37 11.39 -1.63
CA VAL A 92 -17.28 10.22 -0.75
C VAL A 92 -15.83 9.73 -0.62
N ILE A 93 -15.08 9.67 -1.72
CA ILE A 93 -13.66 9.28 -1.71
C ILE A 93 -12.84 10.29 -0.89
N SER A 94 -13.07 11.59 -1.05
CA SER A 94 -12.43 12.64 -0.24
C SER A 94 -12.69 12.45 1.25
N LYS A 95 -13.94 12.20 1.64
CA LYS A 95 -14.32 11.96 3.04
C LYS A 95 -13.70 10.68 3.59
N PHE A 96 -13.69 9.62 2.78
CA PHE A 96 -13.06 8.35 3.13
C PHE A 96 -11.56 8.52 3.39
N TRP A 97 -10.83 9.17 2.47
CA TRP A 97 -9.39 9.40 2.60
C TRP A 97 -9.06 10.27 3.81
N LYS A 98 -9.85 11.33 4.08
CA LYS A 98 -9.73 12.15 5.29
C LYS A 98 -9.67 11.31 6.56
N SER A 99 -10.55 10.31 6.67
CA SER A 99 -10.67 9.49 7.86
C SER A 99 -9.68 8.32 7.92
N HIS A 100 -9.24 7.79 6.77
CA HIS A 100 -8.45 6.55 6.71
C HIS A 100 -6.98 6.75 6.37
N LYS A 101 -6.55 7.94 5.92
CA LYS A 101 -5.17 8.23 5.50
C LYS A 101 -4.13 7.77 6.54
N THR A 102 -4.29 8.19 7.80
CA THR A 102 -3.33 7.86 8.86
C THR A 102 -3.19 6.36 9.06
N LYS A 103 -4.32 5.64 9.17
CA LYS A 103 -4.32 4.19 9.36
C LYS A 103 -3.74 3.44 8.16
N ILE A 104 -4.07 3.86 6.93
CA ILE A 104 -3.53 3.27 5.71
C ILE A 104 -2.00 3.49 5.66
N ARG A 105 -1.54 4.71 5.94
CA ARG A 105 -0.11 5.05 6.02
C ARG A 105 0.61 4.22 7.07
N GLU A 106 0.06 4.10 8.28
CA GLU A 106 0.63 3.26 9.35
C GLU A 106 0.70 1.80 8.94
N SER A 107 -0.36 1.25 8.35
CA SER A 107 -0.37 -0.14 7.86
C SER A 107 0.69 -0.37 6.78
N LEU A 108 0.76 0.52 5.78
CA LEU A 108 1.78 0.47 4.73
C LEU A 108 3.19 0.60 5.29
N MET A 109 3.41 1.46 6.28
CA MET A 109 4.70 1.63 6.93
C MET A 109 5.09 0.39 7.75
N ASN A 110 4.13 -0.24 8.43
CA ASN A 110 4.34 -1.50 9.15
C ASN A 110 4.65 -2.66 8.20
N GLN A 111 4.05 -2.69 7.00
CA GLN A 111 4.36 -3.68 5.97
C GLN A 111 5.68 -3.41 5.25
N SER A 112 6.06 -2.14 5.08
CA SER A 112 7.29 -1.74 4.37
C SER A 112 8.53 -1.77 5.26
N CYS A 113 8.39 -1.73 6.58
CA CYS A 113 9.51 -1.96 7.48
C CYS A 113 9.88 -3.44 7.45
N TRP A 114 10.90 -3.78 6.65
CA TRP A 114 11.63 -5.04 6.79
C TRP A 114 12.07 -5.15 8.24
N ASP A 115 11.61 -6.22 8.89
CA ASP A 115 11.85 -6.61 10.26
C ASP A 115 12.77 -5.69 11.07
N ARG A 116 12.20 -5.06 12.11
CA ARG A 116 12.87 -4.04 12.93
C ARG A 116 14.00 -4.57 13.84
N GLY A 117 14.54 -5.77 13.58
CA GLY A 117 15.56 -6.41 14.39
C GLY A 117 16.84 -6.67 13.60
N LEU A 118 17.96 -6.09 14.06
CA LEU A 118 19.28 -6.60 13.70
C LEU A 118 19.46 -7.94 14.41
N ARG A 119 19.49 -9.04 13.67
CA ARG A 119 19.71 -10.38 14.24
C ARG A 119 21.18 -10.64 14.50
N SER A 120 22.03 -10.28 13.54
CA SER A 120 23.46 -10.51 13.61
C SER A 120 24.22 -9.43 12.85
N LEU A 121 25.37 -9.03 13.39
CA LEU A 121 26.35 -8.17 12.75
C LEU A 121 27.72 -8.82 12.93
N SER A 122 28.28 -9.32 11.83
CA SER A 122 29.64 -9.87 11.81
C SER A 122 30.50 -9.00 10.94
N TRP A 123 31.69 -8.63 11.40
CA TRP A 123 32.65 -7.91 10.58
C TRP A 123 34.04 -8.48 10.77
N ARG A 124 34.81 -8.45 9.69
CA ARG A 124 36.24 -8.78 9.72
C ARG A 124 37.01 -7.73 8.95
N VAL A 125 38.19 -7.40 9.47
CA VAL A 125 39.16 -6.55 8.79
C VAL A 125 40.36 -7.41 8.46
N ASP A 126 40.56 -7.64 7.17
CA ASP A 126 41.69 -8.42 6.67
C ASP A 126 42.88 -7.47 6.47
N GLY A 127 43.82 -7.49 7.42
CA GLY A 127 45.14 -6.88 7.29
C GLY A 127 46.20 -7.97 7.20
N LYS A 128 47.02 -7.99 6.15
CA LYS A 128 48.17 -8.90 6.12
C LYS A 128 49.30 -8.33 6.98
N SER A 129 49.79 -9.13 7.93
CA SER A 129 50.96 -8.80 8.74
C SER A 129 52.19 -8.62 7.83
N GLN A 130 52.92 -7.51 7.99
CA GLN A 130 54.15 -7.24 7.23
C GLN A 130 55.18 -8.36 7.47
N SER A 131 55.65 -8.97 6.38
CA SER A 131 56.87 -9.78 6.34
C SER A 131 58.08 -8.84 6.16
N ARG A 132 59.18 -9.11 6.89
CA ARG A 132 60.39 -8.27 6.92
C ARG A 132 61.11 -8.10 5.56
N HIS A 133 60.74 -8.87 4.53
CA HIS A 133 61.44 -8.91 3.25
C HIS A 133 60.59 -8.52 2.02
N SER A 134 59.39 -7.97 2.19
CA SER A 134 58.55 -7.61 1.04
C SER A 134 57.69 -6.39 1.32
N ALA A 135 57.93 -5.29 0.61
CA ALA A 135 57.06 -4.12 0.56
C ALA A 135 55.81 -4.41 -0.29
N GLN A 136 54.97 -5.35 0.17
CA GLN A 136 53.72 -5.64 -0.50
C GLN A 136 52.62 -4.75 0.10
N ILE A 137 52.23 -3.75 -0.70
CA ILE A 137 51.11 -2.84 -0.45
C ILE A 137 49.86 -3.68 -0.18
N HIS A 138 49.24 -3.53 0.99
CA HIS A 138 47.95 -4.12 1.28
C HIS A 138 46.99 -3.03 1.76
N THR A 139 46.04 -2.67 0.91
CA THR A 139 44.88 -1.87 1.30
C THR A 139 44.04 -2.71 2.26
N PRO A 140 43.76 -2.22 3.49
CA PRO A 140 42.93 -2.96 4.42
C PRO A 140 41.52 -3.13 3.83
N VAL A 141 41.00 -4.35 3.86
CA VAL A 141 39.63 -4.65 3.40
C VAL A 141 38.79 -5.00 4.61
N ALA A 142 37.66 -4.34 4.76
CA ALA A 142 36.65 -4.67 5.74
C ALA A 142 35.47 -5.36 5.05
N ILE A 143 35.03 -6.49 5.58
CA ILE A 143 33.79 -7.16 5.17
C ILE A 143 32.82 -7.06 6.34
N MET A 144 31.61 -6.61 6.05
CA MET A 144 30.51 -6.51 7.00
C MET A 144 29.35 -7.37 6.51
N GLU A 145 28.89 -8.29 7.36
CA GLU A 145 27.72 -9.12 7.15
C GLU A 145 26.64 -8.68 8.14
N LEU A 146 25.46 -8.40 7.60
CA LEU A 146 24.30 -7.89 8.33
C LEU A 146 23.13 -8.85 8.13
N GLU A 147 22.61 -9.42 9.22
CA GLU A 147 21.40 -10.23 9.20
C GLU A 147 20.24 -9.45 9.83
N ILE A 148 19.18 -9.23 9.06
CA ILE A 148 17.98 -8.49 9.48
C ILE A 148 16.82 -9.48 9.59
N GLY A 149 16.04 -9.42 10.67
CA GLY A 149 14.80 -10.20 10.78
C GLY A 149 14.07 -10.05 12.13
N LYS A 150 12.90 -10.68 12.25
CA LYS A 150 11.99 -10.52 13.42
C LYS A 150 12.68 -10.77 14.76
N SER A 151 12.56 -9.81 15.67
CA SER A 151 12.92 -9.98 17.09
C SER A 151 12.20 -11.20 17.66
N GLY A 152 12.93 -12.23 18.08
CA GLY A 152 12.37 -13.41 18.75
C GLY A 152 12.05 -14.63 17.87
N GLN A 153 12.37 -14.63 16.57
CA GLN A 153 12.34 -15.87 15.79
C GLN A 153 13.63 -16.66 16.07
N VAL A 154 13.51 -17.76 16.80
CA VAL A 154 14.59 -18.73 17.00
C VAL A 154 14.59 -19.66 15.78
N SER A 155 15.72 -19.72 15.06
CA SER A 155 15.92 -20.65 13.94
C SER A 155 15.96 -22.11 14.40
#